data_AF-A0A831NX40-F1
#
_entry.id   AF-A0A831NX40-F1
#
_cell.length_a   1.000
_cell.length_b   1.000
_cell.length_c   1.000
_cell.angle_alpha   90.00
_cell.angle_beta   90.00
_cell.angle_gamma   90.00
#
_symmetry.space_group_name_H-M   'P 1'
#
loop_
_entity.id
_entity.type
_entity.pdbx_description
1 polymer ?
#
loop_
_entity_poly.entity_id
_entity_poly.type
_entity_poly.pdbx_seq_one_letter_code
_entity_poly.pdbx_strand_id
1 'polypeptide(L)' 'MLEPQSFFDLADFPYADIFADTGFVWEALGRLKDYINTNVGEPLVHERLGSGIPLAEPLILHNGSLAG' A
#
# COMPACT_ATOMS: atom_id res chain seq x y z
N MET A 1 -2.39 -18.73 -16.90
CA MET A 1 -3.10 -17.48 -16.55
C MET A 1 -3.13 -17.35 -15.04
N LEU A 2 -1.97 -17.15 -14.42
CA LEU A 2 -1.85 -16.94 -12.97
C LEU A 2 -0.71 -15.96 -12.63
N GLU A 3 -0.03 -15.41 -13.65
CA GLU A 3 1.05 -14.47 -13.48
C GLU A 3 0.50 -13.05 -13.26
N PRO A 4 1.17 -12.21 -12.47
CA PRO A 4 0.77 -10.83 -12.18
C PRO A 4 0.36 -9.99 -13.40
N GLN A 5 1.08 -10.12 -14.50
CA GLN A 5 0.84 -9.39 -15.75
C GLN A 5 -0.47 -9.82 -16.44
N SER A 6 -1.03 -10.96 -16.07
CA SER A 6 -2.36 -11.39 -16.54
C SER A 6 -3.51 -10.65 -15.84
N PHE A 7 -3.25 -10.02 -14.69
CA PHE A 7 -4.27 -9.36 -13.85
C PHE A 7 -4.08 -7.85 -13.75
N PHE A 8 -2.84 -7.37 -13.84
CA PHE A 8 -2.48 -5.98 -13.62
C PHE A 8 -1.59 -5.46 -14.73
N ASP A 9 -1.81 -4.20 -15.13
CA ASP A 9 -0.80 -3.42 -15.84
C ASP A 9 0.15 -2.81 -14.79
N LEU A 10 1.41 -3.22 -14.85
CA LEU A 10 2.44 -2.83 -13.89
C LEU A 10 3.46 -1.85 -14.50
N ALA A 11 3.28 -1.41 -15.74
CA ALA A 11 4.28 -0.62 -16.46
C ALA A 11 4.63 0.69 -15.75
N ASP A 12 3.63 1.37 -15.19
CA ASP A 12 3.78 2.65 -14.49
C ASP A 12 3.59 2.53 -12.97
N PHE A 13 3.62 1.31 -12.41
CA PHE A 13 3.45 1.08 -10.98
C PHE A 13 4.81 1.09 -10.25
N PRO A 14 5.08 2.06 -9.35
CA PRO A 14 6.39 2.20 -8.71
C PRO A 14 6.83 1.01 -7.84
N TYR A 15 5.88 0.16 -7.45
CA TYR A 15 6.12 -0.98 -6.57
C TYR A 15 5.87 -2.33 -7.27
N ALA A 16 6.04 -2.37 -8.60
CA ALA A 16 5.84 -3.58 -9.41
C ALA A 16 6.74 -4.75 -9.01
N ASP A 17 7.89 -4.46 -8.41
CA ASP A 17 8.85 -5.42 -7.87
C ASP A 17 8.31 -6.25 -6.69
N ILE A 18 7.17 -5.86 -6.10
CA ILE A 18 6.41 -6.72 -5.17
C ILE A 18 5.97 -8.04 -5.82
N PHE A 19 6.02 -8.14 -7.15
CA PHE A 19 5.70 -9.33 -7.93
C PHE A 19 6.93 -10.02 -8.54
N ALA A 20 8.14 -9.50 -8.31
CA ALA A 20 9.38 -10.10 -8.82
C ALA A 20 9.57 -11.54 -8.29
N ASP A 21 9.97 -12.46 -9.16
CA ASP A 21 10.20 -13.88 -8.79
C ASP A 21 8.96 -14.61 -8.22
N THR A 22 7.74 -14.14 -8.55
CA THR A 22 6.50 -14.87 -8.24
C THR A 22 5.94 -15.55 -9.48
N GLY A 23 5.55 -16.82 -9.35
CA GLY A 23 4.82 -17.54 -10.39
C GLY A 23 3.31 -17.31 -10.29
N PHE A 24 2.83 -16.98 -9.07
CA PHE A 24 1.44 -16.70 -8.80
C PHE A 24 1.23 -15.40 -8.02
N VAL A 25 0.19 -14.65 -8.37
CA VAL A 25 -0.13 -13.35 -7.74
C VAL A 25 -0.22 -13.41 -6.22
N TRP A 26 -0.80 -14.48 -5.65
CA TRP A 26 -0.95 -14.60 -4.20
C TRP A 26 0.37 -14.88 -3.46
N GLU A 27 1.43 -15.32 -4.15
CA GLU A 27 2.75 -15.52 -3.51
C GLU A 27 3.32 -14.20 -2.98
N ALA A 28 3.02 -13.08 -3.65
CA ALA A 28 3.39 -11.74 -3.18
C ALA A 28 2.81 -11.41 -1.79
N LEU A 29 1.65 -11.98 -1.44
CA LEU A 29 1.00 -11.73 -0.14
C LEU A 29 1.84 -12.24 1.04
N GLY A 30 2.62 -13.31 0.84
CA GLY A 30 3.47 -13.88 1.88
C GLY A 30 4.61 -12.95 2.31
N ARG A 31 5.09 -12.09 1.40
CA ARG A 31 6.16 -11.12 1.66
C ARG A 31 5.68 -9.67 1.80
N LEU A 32 4.37 -9.43 1.69
CA LEU A 32 3.77 -8.10 1.67
C LEU A 32 4.20 -7.26 2.88
N LYS A 33 4.23 -7.86 4.06
CA LYS A 33 4.61 -7.17 5.30
C LYS A 33 6.04 -6.61 5.22
N ASP A 34 7.01 -7.46 4.88
CA ASP A 34 8.41 -7.07 4.81
C ASP A 34 8.67 -6.09 3.68
N TYR A 35 7.96 -6.28 2.56
CA TYR A 35 7.99 -5.38 1.44
C TYR A 35 7.49 -3.98 1.80
N ILE A 36 6.35 -3.84 2.49
CA ILE A 36 5.83 -2.55 2.95
C ILE A 36 6.83 -1.87 3.88
N ASN A 37 7.38 -2.60 4.85
CA ASN A 37 8.33 -2.04 5.81
C ASN A 37 9.63 -1.54 5.16
N THR A 38 9.99 -2.07 3.99
CA THR A 38 11.24 -1.72 3.29
C THR A 38 11.03 -0.63 2.25
N ASN A 39 9.92 -0.68 1.51
CA ASN A 39 9.73 0.11 0.30
C ASN A 39 8.70 1.23 0.43
N VAL A 40 7.85 1.20 1.47
CA VAL A 40 6.86 2.24 1.70
C VAL A 40 7.43 3.24 2.71
N GLY A 41 7.23 4.53 2.42
CA GLY A 41 7.67 5.61 3.30
C GLY A 41 6.96 5.61 4.66
N GLU A 42 7.35 6.58 5.48
CA GLU A 42 6.77 6.77 6.81
C GLU A 42 5.25 6.88 6.75
N PRO A 43 4.52 6.24 7.70
CA PRO A 43 3.08 6.37 7.79
C PRO A 43 2.67 7.84 8.00
N LEU A 44 1.49 8.20 7.53
CA LEU A 44 0.94 9.55 7.73
C LEU A 44 0.77 9.81 9.24
N VAL A 45 1.61 10.68 9.79
CA VAL A 45 1.50 11.14 11.18
C VAL A 45 0.69 12.43 11.21
N HIS A 46 -0.44 12.41 11.91
CA HIS A 46 -1.29 13.58 12.12
C HIS A 46 -1.92 13.54 13.51
N GLU A 47 -2.06 14.67 14.18
CA GLU A 47 -2.61 14.75 15.55
C GLU A 47 -4.04 14.18 15.68
N ARG A 48 -4.77 14.17 14.56
CA ARG A 48 -6.13 13.63 14.44
C ARG A 48 -6.18 12.12 14.15
N LEU A 49 -5.04 11.49 13.87
CA LEU A 49 -4.92 10.06 13.56
C LEU A 49 -4.25 9.34 14.73
N GLY A 50 -5.04 8.63 15.53
CA GLY A 50 -4.55 7.78 16.61
C GLY A 50 -4.54 6.31 16.20
N SER A 51 -3.44 5.60 16.49
CA SER A 51 -3.35 4.16 16.23
C SER A 51 -4.38 3.40 17.07
N GLY A 52 -5.31 2.70 16.42
CA GLY A 52 -6.38 1.95 17.08
C GLY A 52 -7.48 2.82 17.71
N ILE A 53 -7.47 4.14 17.44
CA ILE A 53 -8.48 5.07 17.94
C ILE A 53 -9.44 5.40 16.80
N PRO A 54 -10.76 5.15 16.94
CA PRO A 54 -11.74 5.55 15.95
C PRO A 54 -11.69 7.05 15.68
N LEU A 55 -11.89 7.43 14.41
CA LEU A 55 -12.01 8.84 14.04
C LEU A 55 -13.30 9.44 14.64
N ALA A 56 -13.19 10.67 15.16
CA ALA A 56 -14.33 11.39 15.71
C ALA A 56 -15.31 11.88 14.61
N GLU A 57 -14.79 12.14 13.41
CA GLU A 57 -15.54 12.56 12.23
C GLU A 57 -14.82 12.09 10.96
N PRO A 58 -15.48 12.11 9.79
CA PRO A 58 -14.82 11.80 8.51
C PRO A 58 -13.65 12.75 8.25
N LEU A 59 -12.55 12.23 7.69
CA LEU A 59 -11.40 13.03 7.28
C LEU A 59 -11.14 12.85 5.78
N ILE A 60 -10.78 13.94 5.10
CA ILE A 60 -10.40 13.94 3.69
C ILE A 60 -8.90 14.23 3.59
N LEU A 61 -8.13 13.31 3.01
CA LEU A 61 -6.72 13.53 2.65
C LEU A 61 -6.63 14.01 1.21
N HIS A 62 -6.13 15.22 0.99
CA HIS A 62 -5.91 15.80 -0.33
C HIS A 62 -4.55 16.51 -0.39
N ASN A 63 -3.68 16.09 -1.32
CA ASN A 63 -2.32 16.63 -1.49
C ASN A 63 -1.52 16.74 -0.17
N GLY A 64 -1.62 15.72 0.68
CA GLY A 64 -0.92 15.68 1.98
C GLY A 64 -1.58 16.51 3.10
N SER A 65 -2.69 17.19 2.83
CA SER A 65 -3.46 17.94 3.82
C SER A 65 -4.70 17.17 4.25
N LEU A 66 -4.99 17.18 5.56
CA LEU A 66 -6.18 16.58 6.14
C LEU A 66 -7.21 17.65 6.50
N ALA A 67 -8.44 17.49 5.99
CA ALA A 67 -9.61 18.31 6.32
C ALA A 67 -10.69 17.46 7.00
N GLY A 68 -11.51 18.10 7.85
CA GLY A 68 -12.73 17.52 8.44
C GLY A 68 -13.98 17.98 7.70
#